data_AF-A0A4Q2YT95-F1
#
_entry.id   AF-A0A4Q2YT95-F1
#
_cell.length_a   1.000
_cell.length_b   1.000
_cell.length_c   1.000
_cell.angle_alpha   90.00
_cell.angle_beta   90.00
_cell.angle_gamma   90.00
#
_symmetry.space_group_name_H-M   'P 1'
#
loop_
_entity.id
_entity.type
_entity.pdbx_description
1 polymer ?
#
loop_
_entity_poly.entity_id
_entity_poly.type
_entity_poly.pdbx_seq_one_letter_code
_entity_poly.pdbx_strand_id
1 'polypeptide(L)'
;MTNTTLNDRALIRLSGEDVRGFLQGLVTNDTSGNLPVWAALLTAQGKVLFDFLIWGDERDLLIDCEREAAEALTKRLTLYRLRRAIAIAPEPDLAVHWAPQGDLGVVDPRLSELGQRWLAPGGEGEGADAAWRAHRLSLGVTEGRAELGDGTTLWLECNAIELNGVSFTKGCYVGQENTARMNWRQKVNRRLIVVPAAEADEKRQVVAYPDLGWSVEHRR
;
A
#
# COMPACT_ATOMS: atom_id res chain seq x y z
N MET A 1 -6.33 25.78 9.46
CA MET A 1 -6.71 24.50 8.81
C MET A 1 -5.81 23.44 9.39
N THR A 2 -6.35 22.28 9.80
CA THR A 2 -5.55 21.16 10.30
C THR A 2 -4.62 20.68 9.18
N ASN A 3 -3.36 20.41 9.48
CA ASN A 3 -2.41 19.91 8.48
C ASN A 3 -2.87 18.52 8.02
N THR A 4 -3.17 18.37 6.74
CA THR A 4 -3.68 17.12 6.13
C THR A 4 -2.56 16.20 5.64
N THR A 5 -1.30 16.63 5.77
CA THR A 5 -0.13 15.89 5.31
C THR A 5 0.04 14.60 6.11
N LEU A 6 0.33 13.49 5.44
CA LEU A 6 0.76 12.24 6.05
C LEU A 6 2.28 12.21 6.07
N ASN A 7 2.89 12.62 7.19
CA ASN A 7 4.33 12.67 7.34
C ASN A 7 4.96 11.28 7.38
N ASP A 8 4.25 10.23 7.77
CA ASP A 8 4.74 8.83 7.78
C ASP A 8 4.72 8.21 6.37
N ARG A 9 4.22 8.93 5.36
CA ARG A 9 4.21 8.53 3.95
C ARG A 9 5.28 9.27 3.16
N ALA A 10 5.81 8.65 2.12
CA ALA A 10 6.77 9.27 1.21
C ALA A 10 6.41 8.96 -0.24
N LEU A 11 6.89 9.80 -1.15
CA LEU A 11 6.73 9.63 -2.59
C LEU A 11 8.04 9.22 -3.24
N ILE A 12 7.96 8.28 -4.17
CA ILE A 12 9.03 7.89 -5.09
C ILE A 12 8.53 8.15 -6.50
N ARG A 13 9.26 8.95 -7.27
CA ARG A 13 8.99 9.20 -8.69
C ARG A 13 9.69 8.17 -9.57
N LEU A 14 8.95 7.67 -10.55
CA LEU A 14 9.45 6.86 -11.64
C LEU A 14 9.23 7.60 -12.96
N SER A 15 10.32 7.94 -13.63
CA SER A 15 10.31 8.69 -14.90
C SER A 15 11.11 7.97 -15.98
N GLY A 16 10.70 8.06 -17.23
CA GLY A 16 11.42 7.47 -18.36
C GLY A 16 10.55 6.60 -19.26
N GLU A 17 11.19 5.75 -20.06
CA GLU A 17 10.48 4.97 -21.07
C GLU A 17 9.70 3.80 -20.46
N ASP A 18 8.40 3.76 -20.73
CA ASP A 18 7.50 2.67 -20.34
C ASP A 18 7.50 2.36 -18.82
N VAL A 19 7.46 3.39 -17.97
CA VAL A 19 7.38 3.22 -16.50
C VAL A 19 6.13 2.44 -16.08
N ARG A 20 5.03 2.57 -16.84
CA ARG A 20 3.81 1.79 -16.63
C ARG A 20 4.03 0.32 -16.92
N GLY A 21 4.59 -0.05 -18.07
CA GLY A 21 4.91 -1.45 -18.38
C GLY A 21 5.94 -2.04 -17.43
N PHE A 22 6.89 -1.23 -16.93
CA PHE A 22 7.81 -1.63 -15.87
C PHE A 22 7.10 -2.06 -14.59
N LEU A 23 6.24 -1.22 -14.02
CA LEU A 23 5.51 -1.60 -12.82
C LEU A 23 4.48 -2.70 -13.12
N GLN A 24 3.86 -2.70 -14.30
CA GLN A 24 2.87 -3.71 -14.69
C GLN A 24 3.42 -5.14 -14.57
N GLY A 25 4.70 -5.36 -14.89
CA GLY A 25 5.35 -6.66 -14.74
C GLY A 25 5.85 -7.01 -13.33
N LEU A 26 5.72 -6.10 -12.36
CA LEU A 26 6.29 -6.27 -11.01
C LEU A 26 5.26 -6.29 -9.90
N VAL A 27 4.16 -5.53 -10.04
CA VAL A 27 3.21 -5.30 -8.94
C VAL A 27 1.92 -6.07 -9.12
N THR A 28 1.17 -6.24 -8.04
CA THR A 28 -0.04 -7.08 -7.97
C THR A 28 -1.25 -6.52 -8.73
N ASN A 29 -1.31 -5.21 -8.95
CA ASN A 29 -2.48 -4.56 -9.54
C ASN A 29 -2.21 -3.98 -10.93
N ASP A 30 -3.27 -3.69 -11.68
CA ASP A 30 -3.19 -3.20 -13.04
C ASP A 30 -2.82 -1.71 -13.09
N THR A 31 -1.62 -1.40 -13.59
CA THR A 31 -1.11 -0.03 -13.74
C THR A 31 -1.42 0.58 -15.10
N SER A 32 -2.06 -0.17 -16.00
CA SER A 32 -2.42 0.30 -17.35
C SER A 32 -3.74 1.06 -17.38
N GLY A 33 -4.60 0.86 -16.38
CA GLY A 33 -5.89 1.53 -16.24
C GLY A 33 -5.83 2.86 -15.48
N ASN A 34 -6.97 3.19 -14.87
CA ASN A 34 -7.12 4.39 -14.05
C ASN A 34 -6.28 4.30 -12.77
N LEU A 35 -5.64 5.41 -12.42
CA LEU A 35 -4.85 5.56 -11.21
C LEU A 35 -5.51 6.63 -10.31
N PRO A 36 -5.35 6.57 -8.98
CA PRO A 36 -4.48 5.64 -8.26
C PRO A 36 -5.05 4.24 -8.05
N VAL A 37 -4.15 3.27 -7.87
CA VAL A 37 -4.48 1.90 -7.44
C VAL A 37 -3.61 1.49 -6.26
N TRP A 38 -4.15 0.68 -5.35
CA TRP A 38 -3.35 0.02 -4.32
C TRP A 38 -2.74 -1.26 -4.88
N ALA A 39 -1.45 -1.45 -4.63
CA ALA A 39 -0.70 -2.60 -5.12
C ALA A 39 0.42 -2.97 -4.13
N ALA A 40 1.01 -4.13 -4.37
CA ALA A 40 2.17 -4.57 -3.62
C ALA A 40 3.29 -5.09 -4.53
N LEU A 41 4.52 -4.98 -4.02
CA LEU A 41 5.66 -5.74 -4.50
C LEU A 41 5.83 -6.97 -3.62
N LEU A 42 5.86 -8.15 -4.24
CA LEU A 42 5.89 -9.42 -3.51
C LEU A 42 7.27 -10.11 -3.56
N THR A 43 7.45 -11.08 -2.68
CA THR A 43 8.43 -12.15 -2.87
C THR A 43 8.00 -13.06 -4.02
N ALA A 44 8.94 -13.87 -4.53
CA ALA A 44 8.61 -14.93 -5.50
C ALA A 44 7.58 -15.92 -4.94
N GLN A 45 7.50 -16.08 -3.62
CA GLN A 45 6.53 -16.91 -2.92
C GLN A 45 5.17 -16.22 -2.71
N GLY A 46 4.95 -15.01 -3.22
CA GLY A 46 3.68 -14.30 -3.10
C GLY A 46 3.42 -13.66 -1.74
N LYS A 47 4.49 -13.40 -0.96
CA LYS A 47 4.41 -12.71 0.32
C LYS A 47 4.67 -11.21 0.14
N VAL A 48 3.92 -10.36 0.85
CA VAL A 48 4.01 -8.90 0.70
C VAL A 48 5.32 -8.36 1.27
N LEU A 49 6.07 -7.60 0.48
CA LEU A 49 7.27 -6.88 0.95
C LEU A 49 6.98 -5.41 1.20
N PHE A 50 6.23 -4.80 0.27
CA PHE A 50 5.83 -3.40 0.33
C PHE A 50 4.44 -3.27 -0.26
N ASP A 51 3.59 -2.51 0.39
CA ASP A 51 2.33 -2.03 -0.17
C ASP A 51 2.41 -0.52 -0.44
N PHE A 52 1.69 -0.06 -1.45
CA PHE A 52 1.74 1.34 -1.88
C PHE A 52 0.56 1.69 -2.78
N LEU A 53 0.26 2.98 -2.86
CA LEU A 53 -0.59 3.53 -3.91
C LEU A 53 0.28 3.97 -5.09
N ILE A 54 -0.16 3.69 -6.30
CA ILE A 54 0.50 4.14 -7.53
C ILE A 54 -0.36 5.23 -8.15
N TRP A 55 0.19 6.44 -8.23
CA TRP A 55 -0.43 7.61 -8.83
C TRP A 55 0.11 7.83 -10.25
N GLY A 56 -0.75 8.34 -11.13
CA GLY A 56 -0.32 8.81 -12.45
C GLY A 56 0.05 10.28 -12.38
N ASP A 57 1.17 10.66 -13.01
CA ASP A 57 1.57 12.06 -13.18
C ASP A 57 2.09 12.25 -14.61
N GLU A 58 1.18 12.65 -15.50
CA GLU A 58 1.41 12.68 -16.95
C GLU A 58 1.98 11.34 -17.51
N ARG A 59 3.28 11.32 -17.83
CA ARG A 59 4.01 10.14 -18.35
C ARG A 59 4.73 9.37 -17.25
N ASP A 60 4.86 9.96 -16.08
CA ASP A 60 5.54 9.42 -14.91
C ASP A 60 4.54 8.73 -13.99
N LEU A 61 5.09 8.03 -12.99
CA LEU A 61 4.33 7.47 -11.89
C LEU A 61 4.92 7.93 -10.56
N LEU A 62 4.05 8.10 -9.57
CA LEU A 62 4.43 8.36 -8.19
C LEU A 62 3.97 7.19 -7.31
N ILE A 63 4.89 6.62 -6.54
CA ILE A 63 4.60 5.59 -5.55
C ILE A 63 4.48 6.28 -4.20
N ASP A 64 3.28 6.24 -3.62
CA ASP A 64 2.99 6.58 -2.22
C ASP A 64 3.23 5.34 -1.37
N CYS A 65 4.30 5.33 -0.57
CA CYS A 65 4.70 4.23 0.31
C CYS A 65 4.98 4.71 1.75
N GLU A 66 5.13 3.76 2.68
CA GLU A 66 5.63 4.04 4.03
C GLU A 66 7.01 4.69 3.96
N ARG A 67 7.21 5.81 4.69
CA ARG A 67 8.44 6.61 4.61
C ARG A 67 9.68 5.79 4.97
N GLU A 68 9.60 5.01 6.04
CA GLU A 68 10.70 4.16 6.50
C GLU A 68 11.04 3.05 5.49
N ALA A 69 10.09 2.68 4.63
CA ALA A 69 10.28 1.67 3.59
C ALA A 69 10.78 2.25 2.25
N ALA A 70 10.74 3.57 2.07
CA ALA A 70 10.96 4.22 0.77
C ALA A 70 12.35 3.95 0.19
N GLU A 71 13.40 3.99 1.02
CA GLU A 71 14.77 3.72 0.58
C GLU A 71 14.93 2.25 0.15
N ALA A 72 14.39 1.32 0.94
CA ALA A 72 14.45 -0.10 0.65
C ALA A 72 13.66 -0.46 -0.63
N LEU A 73 12.47 0.14 -0.80
CA LEU A 73 11.65 -0.01 -1.99
C LEU A 73 12.37 0.54 -3.24
N THR A 74 12.95 1.74 -3.15
CA THR A 74 13.74 2.36 -4.23
C THR A 74 14.89 1.47 -4.67
N LYS A 75 15.68 0.95 -3.72
CA LYS A 75 16.78 0.01 -4.00
C LYS A 75 16.26 -1.23 -4.72
N ARG A 76 15.13 -1.79 -4.27
CA ARG A 76 14.57 -3.03 -4.85
C ARG A 76 14.03 -2.82 -6.26
N LEU A 77 13.31 -1.74 -6.50
CA LEU A 77 12.85 -1.37 -7.85
C LEU A 77 14.04 -1.10 -8.77
N THR A 78 15.11 -0.48 -8.28
CA THR A 78 16.34 -0.24 -9.04
C THR A 78 17.00 -1.55 -9.50
N LEU A 79 17.00 -2.58 -8.66
CA LEU A 79 17.48 -3.92 -9.04
C LEU A 79 16.63 -4.52 -10.17
N TYR A 80 15.30 -4.38 -10.11
CA TYR A 80 14.40 -4.90 -11.15
C TYR A 80 14.43 -4.11 -12.46
N ARG A 81 14.81 -2.82 -12.42
CA ARG A 81 14.92 -1.98 -13.61
C ARG A 81 15.94 -2.51 -14.62
N LEU A 82 16.98 -3.20 -14.14
CA LEU A 82 18.09 -3.67 -14.97
C LEU A 82 18.65 -2.51 -15.83
N ARG A 83 18.68 -2.68 -17.15
CA ARG A 83 19.22 -1.70 -18.11
C ARG A 83 18.17 -0.73 -18.66
N ARG A 84 16.91 -0.78 -18.18
CA ARG A 84 15.86 0.12 -18.66
C ARG A 84 16.21 1.56 -18.31
N ALA A 85 15.96 2.48 -19.23
CA ALA A 85 16.17 3.92 -19.05
C ALA A 85 15.04 4.55 -18.20
N ILE A 86 14.95 4.13 -16.93
CA ILE A 86 13.97 4.62 -15.96
C ILE A 86 14.72 5.25 -14.77
N ALA A 87 14.45 6.50 -14.44
CA ALA A 87 14.87 7.11 -13.19
C ALA A 87 13.91 6.68 -12.07
N ILE A 88 14.46 6.33 -10.91
CA ILE A 88 13.70 5.96 -9.71
C ILE A 88 14.33 6.73 -8.56
N ALA A 89 13.62 7.72 -8.01
CA ALA A 89 14.17 8.62 -7.01
C ALA A 89 13.08 9.11 -6.05
N PRO A 90 13.43 9.53 -4.82
CA PRO A 90 12.50 10.23 -3.94
C PRO A 90 11.92 11.49 -4.61
N GLU A 91 10.66 11.80 -4.29
CA GLU A 91 9.99 13.05 -4.66
C GLU A 91 9.80 13.89 -3.39
N PRO A 92 10.67 14.88 -3.13
CA PRO A 92 10.62 15.67 -1.90
C PRO A 92 9.67 16.86 -1.97
N ASP A 93 9.28 17.31 -3.17
CA ASP A 93 8.52 18.55 -3.35
C ASP A 93 7.01 18.34 -3.17
N LEU A 94 6.57 17.07 -3.20
CA LEU A 94 5.20 16.66 -2.95
C LEU A 94 5.11 15.79 -1.70
N ALA A 95 3.96 15.85 -1.06
CA ALA A 95 3.57 15.00 0.05
C ALA A 95 2.21 14.37 -0.22
N VAL A 96 1.92 13.31 0.53
CA VAL A 96 0.63 12.65 0.51
C VAL A 96 -0.26 13.34 1.52
N HIS A 97 -1.47 13.70 1.10
CA HIS A 97 -2.46 14.29 1.98
C HIS A 97 -3.68 13.38 2.11
N TRP A 98 -4.38 13.53 3.22
CA TRP A 98 -5.60 12.80 3.51
C TRP A 98 -6.63 13.67 4.23
N ALA A 99 -7.91 13.41 3.92
CA ALA A 99 -9.03 13.87 4.70
C ALA A 99 -10.15 12.80 4.69
N PRO A 100 -10.85 12.58 5.82
CA PRO A 100 -11.91 11.57 5.89
C PRO A 100 -13.14 11.96 5.05
N GLN A 101 -13.33 13.25 4.77
CA GLN A 101 -14.36 13.82 3.89
C GLN A 101 -13.79 15.00 3.10
N GLY A 102 -14.43 15.33 1.97
CA GLY A 102 -14.09 16.47 1.12
C GLY A 102 -14.05 16.12 -0.37
N ASP A 103 -13.57 17.06 -1.17
CA ASP A 103 -13.52 17.01 -2.64
C ASP A 103 -12.16 17.44 -3.23
N LEU A 104 -11.14 17.64 -2.37
CA LEU A 104 -9.80 18.10 -2.79
C LEU A 104 -8.98 17.04 -3.54
N GLY A 105 -9.41 15.78 -3.53
CA GLY A 105 -8.64 14.65 -4.01
C GLY A 105 -9.50 13.58 -4.67
N VAL A 106 -8.94 12.37 -4.69
CA VAL A 106 -9.63 11.16 -5.16
C VAL A 106 -9.95 10.26 -3.99
N VAL A 107 -11.04 9.52 -4.11
CA VAL A 107 -11.43 8.50 -3.12
C VAL A 107 -10.30 7.47 -3.02
N ASP A 108 -9.93 7.08 -1.80
CA ASP A 108 -8.91 6.05 -1.59
C ASP A 108 -9.32 4.75 -2.32
N PRO A 109 -8.45 4.17 -3.17
CA PRO A 109 -8.84 3.07 -4.04
C PRO A 109 -9.08 1.75 -3.29
N ARG A 110 -8.69 1.67 -2.00
CA ARG A 110 -8.89 0.48 -1.18
C ARG A 110 -10.32 0.35 -0.70
N LEU A 111 -10.88 1.44 -0.17
CA LEU A 111 -12.19 1.50 0.44
C LEU A 111 -12.67 2.95 0.48
N SER A 112 -13.89 3.23 0.01
CA SER A 112 -14.41 4.59 -0.08
C SER A 112 -14.49 5.33 1.25
N GLU A 113 -14.74 4.60 2.33
CA GLU A 113 -14.90 5.08 3.69
C GLU A 113 -13.58 5.56 4.28
N LEU A 114 -12.44 5.21 3.67
CA LEU A 114 -11.14 5.80 4.03
C LEU A 114 -11.06 7.28 3.64
N GLY A 115 -11.95 7.80 2.81
CA GLY A 115 -12.01 9.22 2.46
C GLY A 115 -11.17 9.57 1.22
N GLN A 116 -10.61 10.78 1.21
CA GLN A 116 -9.93 11.36 0.06
C GLN A 116 -8.41 11.38 0.26
N ARG A 117 -7.67 11.14 -0.83
CA ARG A 117 -6.21 11.25 -0.93
C ARG A 117 -5.83 12.19 -2.07
N TRP A 118 -4.75 12.96 -1.92
CA TRP A 118 -4.19 13.77 -3.01
C TRP A 118 -2.69 14.03 -2.77
N LEU A 119 -2.02 14.51 -3.82
CA LEU A 119 -0.61 14.89 -3.77
C LEU A 119 -0.50 16.42 -3.92
N ALA A 120 0.18 17.06 -2.99
CA ALA A 120 0.41 18.51 -2.99
C ALA A 120 1.68 18.84 -2.16
N PRO A 121 2.21 20.07 -2.19
CA PRO A 121 3.28 20.46 -1.29
C PRO A 121 2.91 20.23 0.18
N GLY A 122 3.84 19.66 0.95
CA GLY A 122 3.61 19.31 2.34
C GLY A 122 3.41 20.54 3.24
N GLY A 123 2.55 20.39 4.25
CA GLY A 123 2.36 21.37 5.32
C GLY A 123 3.42 21.22 6.42
N GLU A 124 3.73 22.32 7.10
CA GLU A 124 4.65 22.32 8.26
C GLU A 124 3.98 21.74 9.53
N GLY A 125 4.78 21.12 10.39
CA GLY A 125 4.36 20.66 11.72
C GLY A 125 3.72 19.28 11.76
N GLU A 126 2.95 19.02 12.83
CA GLU A 126 2.24 17.76 13.03
C GLU A 126 1.22 17.53 11.92
N GLY A 127 1.30 16.37 11.26
CA GLY A 127 0.44 15.97 10.16
C GLY A 127 -0.82 15.23 10.64
N ALA A 128 -1.53 14.63 9.69
CA ALA A 128 -2.72 13.83 9.94
C ALA A 128 -2.41 12.35 10.24
N ASP A 129 -1.15 11.97 10.48
CA ASP A 129 -0.69 10.58 10.63
C ASP A 129 -1.44 9.79 11.70
N ALA A 130 -1.58 10.36 12.90
CA ALA A 130 -2.29 9.72 14.00
C ALA A 130 -3.80 9.56 13.69
N ALA A 131 -4.41 10.58 13.10
CA ALA A 131 -5.82 10.56 12.71
C ALA A 131 -6.08 9.55 11.58
N TRP A 132 -5.18 9.50 10.59
CA TRP A 132 -5.20 8.52 9.50
C TRP A 132 -5.11 7.10 10.03
N ARG A 133 -4.14 6.83 10.91
CA ARG A 133 -3.94 5.50 11.54
C ARG A 133 -5.17 5.07 12.33
N ALA A 134 -5.71 5.95 13.18
CA ALA A 134 -6.92 5.65 13.94
C ALA A 134 -8.12 5.35 13.03
N HIS A 135 -8.33 6.17 12.00
CA HIS A 135 -9.44 6.02 11.06
C HIS A 135 -9.36 4.68 10.28
N ARG A 136 -8.21 4.38 9.66
CA ARG A 136 -8.07 3.15 8.86
C ARG A 136 -8.17 1.88 9.71
N LEU A 137 -7.62 1.89 10.93
CA LEU A 137 -7.74 0.76 11.84
C LEU A 137 -9.18 0.55 12.29
N SER A 138 -9.95 1.62 12.53
CA SER A 138 -11.39 1.49 12.83
C SER A 138 -12.20 0.84 11.71
N LEU A 139 -11.70 0.89 10.47
CA LEU A 139 -12.29 0.27 9.28
C LEU A 139 -11.69 -1.11 8.95
N GLY A 140 -10.77 -1.62 9.77
CA GLY A 140 -10.12 -2.91 9.53
C GLY A 140 -9.06 -2.88 8.43
N VAL A 141 -8.59 -1.70 8.01
CA VAL A 141 -7.64 -1.54 6.90
C VAL A 141 -6.21 -1.46 7.42
N THR A 142 -5.43 -2.48 7.06
CA THR A 142 -4.00 -2.57 7.39
C THR A 142 -3.10 -1.90 6.35
N GLU A 143 -2.00 -1.28 6.78
CA GLU A 143 -1.05 -0.55 5.94
C GLU A 143 0.38 -0.66 6.50
N GLY A 144 1.37 -0.78 5.61
CA GLY A 144 2.79 -0.73 5.99
C GLY A 144 3.34 -2.06 6.52
N ARG A 145 4.67 -2.11 6.66
CA ARG A 145 5.41 -3.36 6.92
C ARG A 145 5.06 -3.98 8.26
N ALA A 146 4.85 -3.15 9.29
CA ALA A 146 4.52 -3.59 10.64
C ALA A 146 3.21 -4.38 10.70
N GLU A 147 2.21 -3.99 9.92
CA GLU A 147 0.88 -4.61 9.95
C GLU A 147 0.76 -5.74 8.93
N LEU A 148 1.42 -5.60 7.77
CA LEU A 148 1.37 -6.60 6.70
C LEU A 148 2.38 -7.74 6.88
N GLY A 149 3.26 -7.65 7.88
CA GLY A 149 4.14 -8.74 8.30
C GLY A 149 5.44 -8.87 7.51
N ASP A 150 5.87 -7.84 6.79
CA ASP A 150 7.22 -7.71 6.20
C ASP A 150 7.80 -8.99 5.55
N GLY A 151 7.19 -9.45 4.47
CA GLY A 151 7.66 -10.63 3.72
C GLY A 151 7.25 -11.96 4.32
N THR A 152 6.41 -11.98 5.36
CA THR A 152 5.93 -13.22 5.99
C THR A 152 4.48 -13.58 5.61
N THR A 153 3.62 -12.61 5.37
CA THR A 153 2.18 -12.76 5.06
C THR A 153 1.93 -12.90 3.57
N LEU A 154 1.05 -13.81 3.16
CA LEU A 154 0.65 -13.97 1.76
C LEU A 154 -0.28 -12.83 1.34
N TRP A 155 -0.15 -12.32 0.11
CA TRP A 155 -0.86 -11.11 -0.31
C TRP A 155 -2.39 -11.17 -0.13
N LEU A 156 -3.01 -12.32 -0.41
CA LEU A 156 -4.46 -12.46 -0.24
C LEU A 156 -4.90 -12.59 1.23
N GLU A 157 -4.00 -12.92 2.15
CA GLU A 157 -4.27 -12.87 3.60
C GLU A 157 -4.34 -11.41 4.10
N CYS A 158 -3.78 -10.45 3.34
CA CYS A 158 -3.87 -9.02 3.60
C CYS A 158 -5.16 -8.36 3.07
N ASN A 159 -6.21 -9.15 2.78
CA ASN A 159 -7.48 -8.68 2.23
C ASN A 159 -7.37 -7.98 0.86
N ALA A 160 -6.36 -8.35 0.06
CA ALA A 160 -6.09 -7.71 -1.22
C ALA A 160 -7.20 -7.89 -2.27
N ILE A 161 -8.06 -8.90 -2.15
CA ILE A 161 -9.24 -9.02 -3.02
C ILE A 161 -10.27 -7.98 -2.63
N GLU A 162 -10.57 -7.91 -1.33
CA GLU A 162 -11.62 -7.08 -0.75
C GLU A 162 -11.28 -5.59 -0.81
N LEU A 163 -9.99 -5.25 -0.79
CA LEU A 163 -9.47 -3.87 -0.83
C LEU A 163 -8.91 -3.49 -2.21
N ASN A 164 -9.35 -4.16 -3.28
CA ASN A 164 -8.98 -3.84 -4.67
C ASN A 164 -7.46 -3.82 -4.95
N GLY A 165 -6.67 -4.63 -4.23
CA GLY A 165 -5.20 -4.65 -4.26
C GLY A 165 -4.55 -5.61 -5.26
N VAL A 166 -5.36 -6.32 -6.06
CA VAL A 166 -4.87 -7.31 -7.02
C VAL A 166 -5.77 -7.37 -8.26
N SER A 167 -5.14 -7.44 -9.44
CA SER A 167 -5.84 -7.74 -10.68
C SER A 167 -5.56 -9.17 -11.10
N PHE A 168 -6.62 -9.95 -11.34
CA PHE A 168 -6.53 -11.32 -11.85
C PHE A 168 -6.60 -11.40 -13.37
N THR A 169 -6.85 -10.28 -14.05
CA THR A 169 -6.97 -10.19 -15.50
C THR A 169 -5.74 -9.58 -16.17
N LYS A 170 -4.80 -9.02 -15.38
CA LYS A 170 -3.53 -8.50 -15.90
C LYS A 170 -2.51 -9.60 -16.23
N GLY A 171 -1.46 -9.20 -16.94
CA GLY A 171 -0.31 -10.06 -17.25
C GLY A 171 0.51 -10.48 -16.02
N CYS A 172 1.58 -11.23 -16.27
CA CYS A 172 2.41 -11.81 -15.21
C CYS A 172 3.10 -10.75 -14.34
N TYR A 173 3.21 -11.05 -13.04
CA TYR A 173 3.97 -10.25 -12.07
C TYR A 173 4.66 -11.15 -11.03
N VAL A 174 5.61 -10.60 -10.27
CA VAL A 174 6.38 -11.34 -9.27
C VAL A 174 5.47 -11.90 -8.17
N GLY A 175 5.53 -13.22 -7.93
CA GLY A 175 4.71 -13.87 -6.90
C GLY A 175 3.26 -14.16 -7.30
N GLN A 176 2.90 -13.97 -8.57
CA GLN A 176 1.55 -14.21 -9.09
C GLN A 176 1.11 -15.67 -8.92
N GLU A 177 1.99 -16.66 -9.13
CA GLU A 177 1.60 -18.08 -9.13
C GLU A 177 0.88 -18.50 -7.84
N ASN A 178 1.42 -18.12 -6.68
CA ASN A 178 0.78 -18.42 -5.40
C ASN A 178 -0.51 -17.63 -5.21
N THR A 179 -0.52 -16.35 -5.60
CA THR A 179 -1.70 -15.48 -5.51
C THR A 179 -2.86 -16.04 -6.34
N ALA A 180 -2.63 -16.34 -7.62
CA ALA A 180 -3.62 -16.91 -8.52
C ALA A 180 -4.11 -18.29 -8.05
N ARG A 181 -3.20 -19.15 -7.57
CA ARG A 181 -3.53 -20.48 -7.05
C ARG A 181 -4.42 -20.42 -5.80
N MET A 182 -4.20 -19.45 -4.93
CA MET A 182 -5.03 -19.24 -3.74
C MET A 182 -6.44 -18.77 -4.12
N ASN A 183 -6.55 -17.82 -5.05
CA ASN A 183 -7.84 -17.33 -5.56
C ASN A 183 -8.66 -18.45 -6.21
N TRP A 184 -8.08 -19.18 -7.17
CA TRP A 184 -8.76 -20.26 -7.88
C TRP A 184 -9.26 -21.38 -6.97
N ARG A 185 -8.51 -21.68 -5.91
CA ARG A 185 -8.88 -22.72 -4.94
C ARG A 185 -9.80 -22.23 -3.83
N GLN A 186 -10.16 -20.94 -3.81
CA GLN A 186 -10.86 -20.28 -2.70
C GLN A 186 -10.20 -20.59 -1.33
N LYS A 187 -8.86 -20.55 -1.28
CA LYS A 187 -8.04 -20.97 -0.13
C LYS A 187 -7.46 -19.79 0.66
N VAL A 188 -8.29 -18.83 1.02
CA VAL A 188 -7.92 -17.82 2.04
C VAL A 188 -8.52 -18.27 3.37
N ASN A 189 -7.75 -19.07 4.11
CA ASN A 189 -8.20 -19.69 5.37
C ASN A 189 -7.86 -18.87 6.62
N ARG A 190 -7.20 -17.73 6.42
CA ARG A 190 -6.85 -16.76 7.45
C ARG A 190 -6.57 -15.41 6.83
N ARG A 191 -6.78 -14.35 7.59
CA ARG A 191 -6.69 -12.94 7.18
C ARG A 191 -6.14 -12.08 8.29
N LEU A 192 -5.58 -10.94 7.92
CA LEU A 192 -5.34 -9.84 8.84
C LEU A 192 -6.69 -9.23 9.24
N ILE A 193 -6.92 -9.11 10.54
CA ILE A 193 -8.12 -8.52 11.13
C ILE A 193 -7.70 -7.55 12.22
N VAL A 194 -8.33 -6.37 12.24
CA VAL A 194 -8.20 -5.43 13.36
C VAL A 194 -9.27 -5.78 14.40
N VAL A 195 -8.85 -5.98 15.64
CA VAL A 195 -9.73 -6.35 16.76
C VAL A 195 -9.54 -5.40 17.94
N PRO A 196 -10.56 -5.20 18.80
CA PRO A 196 -10.39 -4.45 20.03
C PRO A 196 -9.25 -5.05 20.86
N ALA A 197 -8.37 -4.21 21.40
CA ALA A 197 -7.22 -4.64 22.20
C ALA A 197 -7.63 -5.48 23.42
N ALA A 198 -8.84 -5.25 23.96
CA ALA A 198 -9.40 -6.04 25.06
C ALA A 198 -9.72 -7.50 24.67
N GLU A 199 -9.85 -7.79 23.37
CA GLU A 199 -10.14 -9.12 22.81
C GLU A 199 -8.94 -9.74 22.11
N ALA A 200 -7.74 -9.18 22.34
CA ALA A 200 -6.54 -9.58 21.64
C ALA A 200 -6.05 -10.97 22.10
N ASP A 201 -5.66 -11.82 21.14
CA ASP A 201 -4.95 -13.07 21.35
C ASP A 201 -3.46 -12.86 21.04
N GLU A 202 -2.62 -12.80 22.08
CA GLU A 202 -1.17 -12.59 21.96
C GLU A 202 -0.50 -13.56 20.97
N LYS A 203 -1.04 -14.78 20.79
CA LYS A 203 -0.48 -15.77 19.86
C LYS A 203 -0.74 -15.45 18.39
N ARG A 204 -1.69 -14.56 18.11
CA ARG A 204 -2.12 -14.17 16.76
C ARG A 204 -1.76 -12.73 16.44
N GLN A 205 -1.32 -11.97 17.43
CA GLN A 205 -0.94 -10.58 17.30
C GLN A 205 0.23 -10.40 16.35
N VAL A 206 0.01 -9.54 15.36
CA VAL A 206 1.05 -9.04 14.45
C VAL A 206 1.61 -7.74 15.02
N VAL A 207 0.72 -6.82 15.40
CA VAL A 207 1.07 -5.56 16.07
C VAL A 207 -0.08 -5.08 16.95
N ALA A 208 0.25 -4.33 18.01
CA ALA A 208 -0.71 -3.72 18.92
C ALA A 208 -0.60 -2.18 18.88
N TYR A 209 -1.74 -1.53 19.03
CA TYR A 209 -1.87 -0.08 19.23
C TYR A 209 -2.68 0.18 20.50
N PRO A 210 -2.08 0.02 21.70
CA PRO A 210 -2.80 0.17 22.97
C PRO A 210 -3.47 1.54 23.11
N ASP A 211 -2.79 2.60 22.68
CA ASP A 211 -3.29 3.98 22.74
C ASP A 211 -4.53 4.20 21.86
N LEU A 212 -4.71 3.37 20.83
CA LEU A 212 -5.88 3.40 19.95
C LEU A 212 -6.91 2.32 20.30
N GLY A 213 -6.62 1.46 21.27
CA GLY A 213 -7.49 0.34 21.65
C GLY A 213 -7.59 -0.77 20.59
N TRP A 214 -6.60 -0.90 19.70
CA TRP A 214 -6.63 -1.88 18.59
C TRP A 214 -5.47 -2.87 18.63
N SER A 215 -5.69 -4.06 18.08
CA SER A 215 -4.65 -5.02 17.72
C SER A 215 -4.88 -5.54 16.31
N VAL A 216 -3.82 -5.62 15.52
CA VAL A 216 -3.84 -6.31 14.23
C VAL A 216 -3.43 -7.76 14.46
N GLU A 217 -4.27 -8.69 14.03
CA GLU A 217 -4.07 -10.11 14.22
C GLU A 217 -4.22 -10.90 12.93
N HIS A 218 -3.56 -12.06 12.88
CA HIS A 218 -3.75 -13.03 11.82
C HIS A 218 -4.73 -14.12 12.27
N ARG A 219 -6.02 -13.99 11.90
CA ARG A 219 -7.12 -14.88 12.34
C ARG A 219 -7.63 -15.77 11.22
N ARG A 220 -8.19 -16.92 11.57
CA ARG A 220 -8.89 -17.84 10.63
C ARG A 220 -10.32 -17.42 10.42
#